data_AF-A0A3P7LKR2-F1
#
_entry.id   AF-A0A3P7LKR2-F1
#
_cell.length_a   1.000
_cell.length_b   1.000
_cell.length_c   1.000
_cell.angle_alpha   90.00
_cell.angle_beta   90.00
_cell.angle_gamma   90.00
#
_symmetry.space_group_name_H-M   'P 1'
#
loop_
_entity.id
_entity.type
_entity.pdbx_description
1 polymer ?
#
loop_
_entity_poly.entity_id
_entity_poly.type
_entity_poly.pdbx_seq_one_letter_code
_entity_poly.pdbx_strand_id
1 'polypeptide(L)'
;MEIASVAEYFDKLDRLIDTASWSSATNAAKLLAINDDHSSLPFLHIEGYGSRKSRSFIDDEAFDQITCLHLQVLYHIHVSHNYEAAYTTHTHIMQTFIKEILQKKKEVNWFMPIFYQFCSDLRNVAKMADELTEKDDEVESASSYYEQSANYIMEAYRACTSDV
;
A
#
# COMPACT_ATOMS: atom_id res chain seq x y z
N MET A 1 -10.87 0.92 16.52
CA MET A 1 -11.95 0.94 15.48
C MET A 1 -12.35 -0.51 15.23
N GLU A 2 -13.62 -0.90 15.42
CA GLU A 2 -13.99 -2.32 15.30
C GLU A 2 -14.39 -2.65 13.85
N ILE A 3 -13.45 -3.24 13.11
CA ILE A 3 -13.71 -3.99 11.87
C ILE A 3 -13.71 -5.46 12.29
N ALA A 4 -14.78 -6.20 11.99
CA ALA A 4 -14.94 -7.57 12.47
C ALA A 4 -14.71 -8.63 11.38
N SER A 5 -14.66 -8.23 10.10
CA SER A 5 -14.43 -9.16 8.99
C SER A 5 -13.75 -8.51 7.79
N VAL A 6 -13.23 -9.34 6.88
CA VAL A 6 -12.69 -8.89 5.59
C VAL A 6 -13.77 -8.20 4.75
N ALA A 7 -15.01 -8.69 4.78
CA ALA A 7 -16.09 -8.08 4.02
C ALA A 7 -16.37 -6.65 4.52
N GLU A 8 -16.47 -6.46 5.83
CA GLU A 8 -16.63 -5.13 6.43
C GLU A 8 -15.45 -4.20 6.14
N TYR A 9 -14.23 -4.74 6.09
CA TYR A 9 -13.04 -3.98 5.71
C TYR A 9 -13.14 -3.41 4.29
N PHE A 10 -13.51 -4.26 3.32
CA PHE A 10 -13.69 -3.85 1.92
C PHE A 10 -14.88 -2.89 1.76
N ASP A 11 -16.04 -3.20 2.32
CA ASP A 11 -17.24 -2.33 2.26
C ASP A 11 -16.95 -0.93 2.82
N LYS A 12 -16.14 -0.86 3.88
CA LYS A 12 -15.77 0.41 4.50
C LYS A 12 -14.79 1.20 3.65
N LEU A 13 -13.77 0.56 3.10
CA LEU A 13 -12.83 1.20 2.19
C LEU A 13 -13.56 1.71 0.94
N ASP A 14 -14.42 0.88 0.35
CA ASP A 14 -15.21 1.21 -0.83
C ASP A 14 -16.02 2.50 -0.63
N ARG A 15 -16.78 2.60 0.46
CA ARG A 15 -17.52 3.82 0.82
C ARG A 15 -16.63 5.06 1.00
N LEU A 16 -15.45 4.90 1.60
CA LEU A 16 -14.53 6.02 1.82
C LEU A 16 -13.90 6.51 0.51
N ILE A 17 -13.61 5.59 -0.40
CA ILE A 17 -13.10 5.87 -1.74
C ILE A 17 -14.18 6.53 -2.60
N ASP A 18 -15.40 6.00 -2.61
CA ASP A 18 -16.55 6.56 -3.35
C ASP A 18 -16.90 7.99 -2.92
N THR A 19 -16.76 8.30 -1.62
CA THR A 19 -16.97 9.67 -1.10
C THR A 19 -16.01 10.70 -1.70
N ALA A 20 -14.82 10.27 -2.15
CA ALA A 20 -13.85 11.10 -2.88
C ALA A 20 -13.55 12.48 -2.25
N SER A 21 -13.42 12.53 -0.91
CA SER A 21 -13.13 13.75 -0.17
C SER A 21 -11.80 13.64 0.58
N TRP A 22 -11.17 14.77 0.90
CA TRP A 22 -9.94 14.77 1.70
C TRP A 22 -10.10 14.06 3.06
N SER A 23 -11.23 14.28 3.72
CA SER A 23 -11.56 13.67 5.01
C SER A 23 -11.77 12.16 4.89
N SER A 24 -12.46 11.70 3.84
CA SER A 24 -12.66 10.26 3.60
C SER A 24 -11.35 9.58 3.22
N ALA A 25 -10.51 10.22 2.40
CA ALA A 25 -9.17 9.72 2.08
C ALA A 25 -8.26 9.63 3.30
N THR A 26 -8.32 10.60 4.22
CA THR A 26 -7.58 10.52 5.48
C THR A 26 -7.96 9.28 6.28
N ASN A 27 -9.24 8.91 6.29
CA ASN A 27 -9.70 7.70 6.96
C ASN A 27 -9.36 6.42 6.18
N ALA A 28 -9.41 6.45 4.84
CA ALA A 28 -8.99 5.34 4.00
C ALA A 28 -7.48 5.08 4.14
N ALA A 29 -6.67 6.14 4.25
CA ALA A 29 -5.23 6.06 4.48
C ALA A 29 -4.91 5.29 5.76
N LYS A 30 -5.65 5.53 6.85
CA LYS A 30 -5.51 4.73 8.08
C LYS A 30 -5.78 3.25 7.85
N LEU A 31 -6.85 2.93 7.11
CA LEU A 31 -7.19 1.54 6.74
C LEU A 31 -6.22 0.91 5.73
N LEU A 32 -5.36 1.69 5.10
CA LEU A 32 -4.34 1.23 4.16
C LEU A 32 -2.92 1.36 4.74
N ALA A 33 -2.80 1.79 6.00
CA ALA A 33 -1.53 1.90 6.68
C ALA A 33 -1.05 0.53 7.15
N ILE A 34 0.26 0.29 7.09
CA ILE A 34 0.85 -0.95 7.65
C ILE A 34 0.94 -0.93 9.19
N ASN A 35 0.73 0.22 9.82
CA ASN A 35 0.97 0.46 11.25
C ASN A 35 -0.22 1.04 12.03
N ASP A 36 -1.42 1.06 11.44
CA ASP A 36 -2.66 1.41 12.15
C ASP A 36 -3.26 0.18 12.87
N ASP A 37 -4.23 0.38 13.76
CA ASP A 37 -4.80 -0.68 14.60
C ASP A 37 -5.29 -1.90 13.79
N HIS A 38 -5.89 -1.66 12.61
CA HIS A 38 -6.41 -2.74 11.77
C HIS A 38 -5.30 -3.65 11.22
N SER A 39 -4.07 -3.12 11.06
CA SER A 39 -2.97 -3.88 10.47
C SER A 39 -2.59 -5.08 11.31
N SER A 40 -2.90 -5.05 12.62
CA SER A 40 -2.68 -6.14 13.56
C SER A 40 -3.76 -7.24 13.54
N LEU A 41 -4.88 -7.04 12.82
CA LEU A 41 -6.01 -7.97 12.81
C LEU A 41 -5.67 -9.23 11.99
N PRO A 42 -5.59 -10.43 12.60
CA PRO A 42 -5.11 -11.63 11.91
C PRO A 42 -5.96 -12.05 10.71
N PHE A 43 -7.26 -11.74 10.72
CA PHE A 43 -8.14 -12.07 9.59
C PHE A 43 -7.87 -11.23 8.34
N LEU A 44 -7.05 -10.18 8.42
CA LEU A 44 -6.60 -9.38 7.27
C LEU A 44 -5.25 -9.87 6.70
N HIS A 45 -4.53 -10.76 7.38
CA HIS A 45 -3.22 -11.25 6.95
C HIS A 45 -3.40 -12.39 5.94
N ILE A 46 -3.81 -12.03 4.72
CA ILE A 46 -4.24 -13.00 3.73
C ILE A 46 -3.31 -13.03 2.53
N GLU A 47 -2.70 -14.20 2.30
CA GLU A 47 -1.97 -14.49 1.06
C GLU A 47 -2.94 -14.66 -0.13
N GLY A 48 -2.58 -14.04 -1.26
CA GLY A 48 -3.23 -14.22 -2.55
C GLY A 48 -4.70 -13.81 -2.57
N TYR A 49 -5.12 -12.84 -1.74
CA TYR A 49 -6.54 -12.47 -1.62
C TYR A 49 -7.17 -12.11 -2.96
N GLY A 50 -6.46 -11.35 -3.80
CA GLY A 50 -6.94 -10.90 -5.10
C GLY A 50 -7.36 -12.03 -6.07
N SER A 51 -6.79 -13.23 -5.92
CA SER A 51 -7.07 -14.40 -6.77
C SER A 51 -8.25 -15.26 -6.29
N ARG A 52 -8.86 -14.92 -5.14
CA ARG A 52 -9.95 -15.70 -4.55
C ARG A 52 -11.25 -15.50 -5.32
N LYS A 53 -11.98 -16.59 -5.54
CA LYS A 53 -13.35 -16.55 -6.09
C LYS A 53 -14.32 -15.97 -5.06
N SER A 54 -15.28 -15.16 -5.52
CA SER A 54 -16.35 -14.59 -4.68
C SER A 54 -15.85 -13.82 -3.45
N ARG A 55 -14.69 -13.16 -3.57
CA ARG A 55 -14.16 -12.26 -2.54
C ARG A 55 -14.94 -10.93 -2.51
N SER A 56 -14.86 -10.22 -1.39
CA SER A 56 -15.25 -8.80 -1.36
C SER A 56 -14.28 -7.97 -2.21
N PHE A 57 -14.80 -6.88 -2.79
CA PHE A 57 -14.06 -6.01 -3.70
C PHE A 57 -14.47 -4.54 -3.50
N ILE A 58 -13.63 -3.63 -3.98
CA ILE A 58 -13.92 -2.20 -4.11
C ILE A 58 -14.33 -1.93 -5.57
N ASP A 59 -15.31 -1.06 -5.81
CA ASP A 59 -15.83 -0.81 -7.15
C ASP A 59 -14.78 -0.14 -8.06
N ASP A 60 -13.92 0.72 -7.49
CA ASP A 60 -12.76 1.26 -8.19
C ASP A 60 -11.65 0.21 -8.33
N GLU A 61 -11.46 -0.31 -9.55
CA GLU A 61 -10.52 -1.41 -9.84
C GLU A 61 -9.08 -1.14 -9.36
N ALA A 62 -8.61 0.11 -9.43
CA ALA A 62 -7.27 0.46 -8.98
C ALA A 62 -7.14 0.38 -7.46
N PHE A 63 -8.13 0.91 -6.72
CA PHE A 63 -8.15 0.80 -5.27
C PHE A 63 -8.42 -0.63 -4.79
N ASP A 64 -9.19 -1.42 -5.52
CA ASP A 64 -9.40 -2.84 -5.25
C ASP A 64 -8.09 -3.64 -5.35
N GLN A 65 -7.35 -3.44 -6.45
CA GLN A 65 -6.03 -4.05 -6.63
C GLN A 65 -5.06 -3.64 -5.52
N ILE A 66 -5.00 -2.34 -5.21
CA ILE A 66 -4.15 -1.80 -4.14
C ILE A 66 -4.53 -2.42 -2.79
N THR A 67 -5.81 -2.56 -2.48
CA THR A 67 -6.27 -3.14 -1.22
C THR A 67 -5.88 -4.62 -1.12
N CYS A 68 -5.97 -5.37 -2.22
CA CYS A 68 -5.50 -6.76 -2.27
C CYS A 68 -3.98 -6.87 -2.04
N LEU A 69 -3.20 -5.98 -2.67
CA LEU A 69 -1.75 -5.90 -2.45
C LEU A 69 -1.42 -5.51 -1.01
N HIS A 70 -2.18 -4.60 -0.40
CA HIS A 70 -2.02 -4.21 0.99
C HIS A 70 -2.19 -5.40 1.94
N LEU A 71 -3.23 -6.22 1.75
CA LEU A 71 -3.40 -7.45 2.55
C LEU A 71 -2.22 -8.42 2.40
N GLN A 72 -1.65 -8.50 1.19
CA GLN A 72 -0.45 -9.29 0.92
C GLN A 72 0.79 -8.71 1.64
N VAL A 73 0.94 -7.39 1.69
CA VAL A 73 2.00 -6.72 2.49
C VAL A 73 1.85 -7.07 3.97
N LEU A 74 0.62 -6.98 4.52
CA LEU A 74 0.37 -7.34 5.91
C LEU A 74 0.69 -8.82 6.19
N TYR A 75 0.33 -9.73 5.29
CA TYR A 75 0.70 -11.14 5.38
C TYR A 75 2.22 -11.32 5.45
N HIS A 76 2.97 -10.63 4.59
CA HIS A 76 4.43 -10.73 4.59
C HIS A 76 5.07 -10.18 5.86
N ILE A 77 4.54 -9.11 6.43
CA ILE A 77 5.03 -8.51 7.67
C ILE A 77 4.72 -9.40 8.87
N HIS A 78 3.47 -9.84 9.02
CA HIS A 78 2.96 -10.43 10.26
C HIS A 78 2.98 -11.96 10.29
N VAL A 79 2.99 -12.64 9.14
CA VAL A 79 2.89 -14.10 9.06
C VAL A 79 4.18 -14.70 8.53
N SER A 80 4.62 -14.30 7.33
CA SER A 80 5.82 -14.90 6.73
C SER A 80 7.12 -14.26 7.21
N HIS A 81 7.06 -13.08 7.86
CA HIS A 81 8.21 -12.26 8.24
C HIS A 81 9.22 -12.04 7.12
N ASN A 82 8.73 -11.95 5.87
CA ASN A 82 9.55 -11.75 4.69
C ASN A 82 9.46 -10.27 4.27
N TYR A 83 10.31 -9.44 4.84
CA TYR A 83 10.25 -7.98 4.62
C TYR A 83 10.70 -7.57 3.22
N GLU A 84 11.55 -8.35 2.55
CA GLU A 84 11.87 -8.17 1.14
C GLU A 84 10.62 -8.37 0.27
N ALA A 85 9.88 -9.47 0.46
CA ALA A 85 8.63 -9.71 -0.25
C ALA A 85 7.56 -8.65 0.07
N ALA A 86 7.51 -8.17 1.33
CA ALA A 86 6.67 -7.05 1.71
C ALA A 86 7.04 -5.77 0.94
N TYR A 87 8.34 -5.47 0.85
CA TYR A 87 8.84 -4.31 0.10
C TYR A 87 8.48 -4.40 -1.38
N THR A 88 8.78 -5.53 -2.03
CA THR A 88 8.44 -5.77 -3.43
C THR A 88 6.94 -5.70 -3.68
N THR A 89 6.11 -6.15 -2.75
CA THR A 89 4.65 -6.02 -2.88
C THR A 89 4.21 -4.56 -2.75
N HIS A 90 4.81 -3.79 -1.84
CA HIS A 90 4.51 -2.37 -1.65
C HIS A 90 4.97 -1.50 -2.83
N THR A 91 6.06 -1.85 -3.52
CA THR A 91 6.44 -1.16 -4.76
C THR A 91 5.40 -1.35 -5.86
N HIS A 92 4.73 -2.51 -5.94
CA HIS A 92 3.58 -2.70 -6.84
C HIS A 92 2.38 -1.81 -6.48
N ILE A 93 2.15 -1.54 -5.18
CA ILE A 93 1.14 -0.54 -4.75
C ILE A 93 1.50 0.83 -5.30
N MET A 94 2.75 1.26 -5.14
CA MET A 94 3.23 2.54 -5.66
C MET A 94 3.07 2.65 -7.18
N GLN A 95 3.51 1.64 -7.93
CA GLN A 95 3.39 1.62 -9.39
C GLN A 95 1.92 1.68 -9.85
N THR A 96 1.04 0.90 -9.20
CA THR A 96 -0.40 0.90 -9.49
C THR A 96 -0.98 2.28 -9.21
N PHE A 97 -0.68 2.88 -8.05
CA PHE A 97 -1.18 4.20 -7.69
C PHE A 97 -0.68 5.29 -8.64
N ILE A 98 0.60 5.28 -9.02
CA ILE A 98 1.16 6.23 -9.98
C ILE A 98 0.44 6.12 -11.33
N LYS A 99 0.35 4.92 -11.88
CA LYS A 99 -0.21 4.68 -13.22
C LYS A 99 -1.71 4.90 -13.29
N GLU A 100 -2.45 4.40 -12.31
CA GLU A 100 -3.91 4.33 -12.38
C GLU A 100 -4.60 5.50 -11.69
N ILE A 101 -3.95 6.13 -10.71
CA ILE A 101 -4.51 7.25 -9.96
C ILE A 101 -3.83 8.56 -10.36
N LEU A 102 -2.53 8.73 -10.13
CA LEU A 102 -1.85 10.01 -10.39
C LEU A 102 -1.89 10.42 -11.87
N GLN A 103 -1.65 9.47 -12.78
CA GLN A 103 -1.61 9.77 -14.22
C GLN A 103 -2.99 9.90 -14.86
N LYS A 104 -4.02 9.19 -14.37
CA LYS A 104 -5.36 9.18 -14.99
C LYS A 104 -6.35 10.14 -14.33
N LYS A 105 -6.16 10.47 -13.05
CA LYS A 105 -7.07 11.33 -12.27
C LYS A 105 -6.44 12.70 -11.95
N LYS A 106 -5.78 13.31 -12.94
CA LYS A 106 -4.97 14.54 -12.78
C LYS A 106 -5.73 15.76 -12.25
N GLU A 107 -7.03 15.84 -12.53
CA GLU A 107 -7.88 17.00 -12.17
C GLU A 107 -8.34 17.00 -10.70
N VAL A 108 -8.05 15.94 -9.94
CA VAL A 108 -8.48 15.81 -8.55
C VAL A 108 -7.31 15.39 -7.66
N ASN A 109 -7.37 15.77 -6.38
CA ASN A 109 -6.28 15.52 -5.42
C ASN A 109 -6.79 14.98 -4.07
N TRP A 110 -8.04 14.54 -4.00
CA TRP A 110 -8.65 14.06 -2.76
C TRP A 110 -7.88 12.86 -2.17
N PHE A 111 -7.21 12.06 -3.01
CA PHE A 111 -6.44 10.87 -2.65
C PHE A 111 -5.05 11.16 -2.07
N MET A 112 -4.62 12.42 -1.98
CA MET A 112 -3.28 12.78 -1.48
C MET A 112 -2.96 12.26 -0.07
N PRO A 113 -3.91 12.21 0.89
CA PRO A 113 -3.66 11.56 2.18
C PRO A 113 -3.27 10.08 2.06
N ILE A 114 -3.89 9.34 1.13
CA ILE A 114 -3.56 7.94 0.86
C ILE A 114 -2.15 7.84 0.25
N PHE A 115 -1.84 8.71 -0.71
CA PHE A 115 -0.51 8.76 -1.32
C PHE A 115 0.61 9.01 -0.28
N TYR A 116 0.39 9.98 0.62
CA TYR A 116 1.32 10.24 1.72
C TYR A 116 1.55 8.99 2.58
N GLN A 117 0.48 8.27 2.91
CA GLN A 117 0.59 7.02 3.67
C GLN A 117 1.41 5.97 2.92
N PHE A 118 1.17 5.77 1.61
CA PHE A 118 1.95 4.82 0.83
C PHE A 118 3.43 5.15 0.75
N CYS A 119 3.80 6.43 0.64
CA CYS A 119 5.20 6.85 0.72
C CYS A 119 5.81 6.57 2.10
N SER A 120 5.05 6.82 3.17
CA SER A 120 5.48 6.55 4.55
C SER A 120 5.69 5.05 4.78
N ASP A 121 4.77 4.23 4.30
CA ASP A 121 4.81 2.77 4.42
C ASP A 121 5.94 2.18 3.59
N LEU A 122 6.15 2.66 2.35
CA LEU A 122 7.27 2.22 1.50
C LEU A 122 8.61 2.40 2.25
N ARG A 123 8.78 3.57 2.86
CA ARG A 123 9.97 3.89 3.67
C ARG A 123 10.11 2.97 4.88
N ASN A 124 9.00 2.69 5.58
CA ASN A 124 9.02 1.84 6.78
C ASN A 124 9.32 0.38 6.42
N VAL A 125 8.73 -0.15 5.35
CA VAL A 125 9.00 -1.52 4.88
C VAL A 125 10.42 -1.65 4.35
N ALA A 126 10.92 -0.66 3.62
CA ALA A 126 12.32 -0.62 3.21
C ALA A 126 13.26 -0.71 4.41
N LYS A 127 13.01 0.08 5.45
CA LYS A 127 13.78 0.04 6.69
C LYS A 127 13.74 -1.34 7.36
N MET A 128 12.57 -1.99 7.43
CA MET A 128 12.45 -3.34 7.98
C MET A 128 13.26 -4.37 7.18
N ALA A 129 13.30 -4.24 5.85
CA ALA A 129 14.08 -5.12 4.97
C ALA A 129 15.60 -4.87 5.08
N ASP A 130 16.03 -3.61 5.11
CA ASP A 130 17.43 -3.23 5.28
C ASP A 130 17.96 -3.71 6.66
N GLU A 131 17.23 -3.49 7.75
CA GLU A 131 17.62 -3.92 9.11
C GLU A 131 17.72 -5.45 9.29
N LEU A 132 17.01 -6.22 8.45
CA LEU A 132 17.13 -7.68 8.43
C LEU A 132 18.37 -8.11 7.64
N THR A 133 18.66 -7.43 6.53
CA THR A 133 19.79 -7.73 5.63
C THR A 133 21.13 -7.36 6.25
N GLU A 134 21.20 -6.23 6.97
CA GLU A 134 22.41 -5.79 7.71
C GLU A 134 22.82 -6.76 8.83
N LYS A 135 21.94 -7.64 9.28
CA LYS A 135 22.25 -8.64 10.32
C LYS A 135 22.86 -9.93 9.76
N ASP A 136 22.80 -10.13 8.45
CA ASP A 136 23.26 -11.35 7.77
C ASP A 136 24.63 -11.17 7.08
N ASP A 137 25.34 -10.06 7.34
CA ASP A 137 26.72 -9.71 6.94
C ASP A 137 27.44 -10.68 5.96
N GLU A 138 27.38 -10.39 4.64
CA GLU A 138 28.46 -10.64 3.66
C GLU A 138 28.20 -10.11 2.22
N VAL A 139 27.19 -9.26 1.99
CA VAL A 139 26.89 -8.76 0.63
C VAL A 139 27.04 -7.24 0.52
N GLU A 140 28.28 -6.79 0.33
CA GLU A 140 28.54 -5.50 -0.33
C GLU A 140 28.16 -5.64 -1.82
N SER A 141 27.04 -5.01 -2.26
CA SER A 141 26.92 -4.30 -3.57
C SER A 141 25.50 -3.99 -4.06
N ALA A 142 24.42 -4.16 -3.28
CA ALA A 142 23.08 -3.74 -3.72
C ALA A 142 22.72 -2.35 -3.14
N SER A 143 22.06 -1.49 -3.92
CA SER A 143 21.47 -0.26 -3.37
C SER A 143 20.43 -0.64 -2.32
N SER A 144 20.43 0.05 -1.17
CA SER A 144 19.50 -0.27 -0.08
C SER A 144 18.04 -0.13 -0.54
N TYR A 145 17.14 -0.85 0.11
CA TYR A 145 15.71 -0.71 -0.20
C TYR A 145 15.25 0.74 0.04
N TYR A 146 15.86 1.44 0.99
CA TYR A 146 15.62 2.85 1.22
C TYR A 146 16.03 3.73 0.04
N GLU A 147 17.19 3.48 -0.57
CA GLU A 147 17.64 4.19 -1.78
C GLU A 147 16.72 3.87 -2.97
N GLN A 148 16.34 2.61 -3.14
CA GLN A 148 15.41 2.19 -4.19
C GLN A 148 14.03 2.87 -4.04
N SER A 149 13.58 3.12 -2.81
CA SER A 149 12.30 3.79 -2.54
C SER A 149 12.25 5.22 -3.09
N ALA A 150 13.39 5.92 -3.14
CA ALA A 150 13.47 7.26 -3.70
C ALA A 150 13.06 7.29 -5.18
N ASN A 151 13.33 6.23 -5.94
CA ASN A 151 12.97 6.16 -7.36
C ASN A 151 11.46 6.20 -7.55
N TYR A 152 10.70 5.43 -6.77
CA TYR A 152 9.22 5.41 -6.84
C TYR A 152 8.60 6.75 -6.40
N ILE A 153 9.15 7.38 -5.36
CA ILE A 153 8.67 8.69 -4.90
C ILE A 153 8.97 9.77 -5.97
N MET A 154 10.14 9.73 -6.60
CA MET A 154 10.50 10.64 -7.68
C MET A 154 9.65 10.40 -8.94
N GLU A 155 9.32 9.15 -9.26
CA GLU A 155 8.40 8.81 -10.33
C GLU A 155 7.00 9.40 -10.08
N ALA A 156 6.48 9.23 -8.85
CA ALA A 156 5.21 9.82 -8.44
C ALA A 156 5.23 11.36 -8.54
N TYR A 157 6.30 12.01 -8.08
CA TYR A 157 6.49 13.45 -8.24
C TYR A 157 6.43 13.87 -9.71
N ARG A 158 7.17 13.19 -10.59
CA ARG A 158 7.16 13.47 -12.03
C ARG A 158 5.77 13.28 -12.64
N ALA A 159 5.02 12.28 -12.21
CA ALA A 159 3.65 12.06 -12.66
C ALA A 159 2.73 13.22 -12.27
N CYS A 160 2.88 13.78 -11.07
CA CYS A 160 2.12 14.94 -10.60
C CYS A 160 2.48 16.25 -11.32
N THR A 161 3.74 16.42 -11.75
CA THR A 161 4.19 17.65 -12.43
C THR A 161 4.13 17.59 -13.95
N SER A 162 3.72 16.46 -14.52
CA SER A 162 3.66 16.26 -15.96
C SER A 162 2.36 16.79 -16.54
N ASP A 163 2.42 17.95 -17.20
CA ASP A 163 1.32 18.61 -17.91
C ASP A 163 0.87 17.88 -19.20
N VAL A 164 1.39 16.68 -19.49
CA VAL A 164 1.20 15.98 -20.78
C VAL A 164 -0.16 15.32 -20.92
#